data_AF-W7DKM2-F1
#
_entry.id   AF-W7DKM2-F1
#
_cell.length_a   1.000
_cell.length_b   1.000
_cell.length_c   1.000
_cell.angle_alpha   90.00
_cell.angle_beta   90.00
_cell.angle_gamma   90.00
#
_symmetry.space_group_name_H-M   'P 1'
#
loop_
_entity.id
_entity.type
_entity.pdbx_description
1 polymer ?
#
loop_
_entity_poly.entity_id
_entity_poly.type
_entity_poly.pdbx_seq_one_letter_code
_entity_poly.pdbx_strand_id
1 'polypeptide(L)'
;MYVILFSAFACLVANVGLANLIKFSLPVLMMIYPLTIVLILLTFLNPLFKGRRVVYVTTICFTAIISILEGAKAINLPIDSVHTFFRGFIPFYDISMGWITFAIVGFIVGCILAIFTKPTTELIQNEINV
;
A
#
# COMPACT_ATOMS: atom_id res chain seq x y z
N MET A 1 -21.27 29.66 -6.08
CA MET A 1 -20.27 29.36 -7.13
C MET A 1 -19.79 27.91 -7.06
N TYR A 2 -19.03 27.52 -6.03
CA TYR A 2 -18.45 26.16 -5.92
C TYR A 2 -19.49 25.03 -5.90
N VAL A 3 -20.60 25.19 -5.18
CA VAL A 3 -21.65 24.14 -5.09
C VAL A 3 -22.26 23.82 -6.46
N ILE A 4 -22.44 24.83 -7.32
CA ILE A 4 -23.01 24.65 -8.66
C ILE A 4 -22.03 23.89 -9.56
N LEU A 5 -20.73 24.23 -9.48
CA LEU A 5 -19.66 23.57 -10.22
C LEU A 5 -19.55 22.08 -9.85
N PHE A 6 -19.44 21.77 -8.56
CA PHE A 6 -19.30 20.38 -8.09
C PHE A 6 -20.57 19.57 -8.33
N SER A 7 -21.76 20.16 -8.17
CA SER A 7 -23.03 19.48 -8.44
C SER A 7 -23.21 19.16 -9.93
N ALA A 8 -22.90 20.11 -10.83
CA ALA A 8 -22.94 19.88 -12.26
C ALA A 8 -21.93 18.81 -12.70
N PHE A 9 -20.71 18.83 -12.15
CA PHE A 9 -19.70 17.80 -12.39
C PHE A 9 -20.14 16.41 -11.90
N ALA A 10 -20.66 16.32 -10.67
CA ALA A 10 -21.17 15.06 -10.13
C ALA A 10 -22.35 14.51 -10.94
N CYS A 11 -23.23 15.38 -11.44
CA CYS A 11 -24.35 15.00 -12.32
C CYS A 11 -23.85 14.44 -13.67
N LEU A 12 -22.82 15.06 -14.26
CA LEU A 12 -22.17 14.53 -15.46
C LEU A 12 -21.54 13.15 -15.20
N VAL A 13 -20.77 13.01 -14.12
CA VAL A 13 -20.12 11.74 -13.73
C VAL A 13 -21.15 10.65 -13.44
N ALA A 14 -22.30 10.97 -12.83
CA ALA A 14 -23.38 10.03 -12.59
C ALA A 14 -23.99 9.46 -13.90
N ASN A 15 -24.04 10.27 -14.96
CA ASN A 15 -24.54 9.86 -16.28
C ASN A 15 -23.56 8.99 -17.08
N VAL A 16 -22.27 8.91 -16.70
CA VAL A 16 -21.25 8.05 -17.34
C VAL A 16 -21.50 6.55 -17.09
N GLY A 17 -22.43 6.23 -16.19
CA GLY A 17 -22.83 4.87 -15.85
C GLY A 17 -21.94 4.28 -14.75
N LEU A 18 -22.59 3.78 -13.69
CA LEU A 18 -21.93 3.21 -12.51
C LEU A 18 -20.86 2.17 -12.87
N ALA A 19 -21.11 1.35 -13.90
CA ALA A 19 -20.20 0.30 -14.33
C ALA A 19 -18.84 0.84 -14.81
N ASN A 20 -18.82 1.98 -15.53
CA ASN A 20 -17.57 2.57 -16.02
C ASN A 20 -16.79 3.23 -14.89
N LEU A 21 -17.49 3.86 -13.94
CA LEU A 21 -16.90 4.45 -12.76
C LEU A 21 -16.22 3.38 -11.89
N ILE A 22 -16.91 2.27 -11.61
CA ILE A 22 -16.35 1.17 -10.83
C ILE A 22 -15.16 0.54 -11.56
N LYS A 23 -15.24 0.32 -12.88
CA LYS A 23 -14.14 -0.25 -13.68
C LYS A 23 -12.85 0.57 -13.59
N PHE A 24 -12.96 1.90 -13.58
CA PHE A 24 -11.80 2.78 -13.44
C PHE A 24 -11.30 2.85 -11.99
N SER A 25 -12.21 2.87 -11.02
CA SER A 25 -11.87 2.96 -9.60
C SER A 25 -11.28 1.66 -9.03
N LEU A 26 -11.67 0.49 -9.55
CA LEU A 26 -11.18 -0.81 -9.06
C LEU A 26 -9.64 -0.95 -9.08
N PRO A 27 -8.93 -0.69 -10.20
CA PRO A 27 -7.46 -0.80 -10.24
C PRO A 27 -6.79 0.21 -9.32
N VAL A 28 -7.31 1.45 -9.25
CA VAL A 28 -6.78 2.48 -8.35
C VAL A 28 -6.96 2.06 -6.89
N LEU A 29 -8.14 1.54 -6.54
CA LEU A 29 -8.42 1.02 -5.21
C LEU A 29 -7.49 -0.14 -4.87
N MET A 30 -7.27 -1.08 -5.80
CA MET A 30 -6.36 -2.23 -5.63
C MET A 30 -4.91 -1.82 -5.33
N MET A 31 -4.44 -0.69 -5.86
CA MET A 31 -3.12 -0.16 -5.53
C MET A 31 -3.08 0.50 -4.14
N ILE A 32 -4.13 1.26 -3.79
CA ILE A 32 -4.15 2.10 -2.59
C ILE A 32 -4.55 1.34 -1.32
N TYR A 33 -5.45 0.35 -1.42
CA TYR A 33 -5.96 -0.34 -0.22
C TYR A 33 -4.86 -1.06 0.59
N PRO A 34 -3.89 -1.78 0.00
CA PRO A 34 -2.87 -2.49 0.78
C PRO A 34 -1.97 -1.50 1.51
N LEU A 35 -1.54 -0.45 0.81
CA LEU A 35 -0.72 0.61 1.38
C LEU A 35 -1.40 1.26 2.58
N THR A 36 -2.69 1.53 2.45
CA THR A 36 -3.47 2.16 3.51
C THR A 36 -3.62 1.23 4.72
N ILE A 37 -3.99 -0.03 4.52
CA ILE A 37 -4.14 -0.99 5.62
C ILE A 37 -2.81 -1.23 6.33
N VAL A 38 -1.72 -1.39 5.57
CA VAL A 38 -0.37 -1.55 6.12
C VAL A 38 0.04 -0.31 6.92
N LEU A 39 -0.19 0.90 6.42
CA LEU A 39 0.08 2.13 7.16
C LEU A 39 -0.70 2.22 8.47
N ILE A 40 -1.99 1.88 8.45
CA ILE A 40 -2.84 1.85 9.66
C ILE A 40 -2.26 0.84 10.66
N LEU A 41 -1.94 -0.38 10.21
CA LEU A 41 -1.34 -1.40 11.06
C LEU A 41 0.01 -0.95 11.64
N LEU A 42 0.90 -0.39 10.83
CA LEU A 42 2.18 0.12 11.31
C LEU A 42 2.00 1.26 12.31
N THR A 43 0.97 2.10 12.14
CA THR A 43 0.64 3.17 13.09
C THR A 43 0.24 2.58 14.45
N PHE A 44 -0.56 1.51 14.48
CA PHE A 44 -0.87 0.79 15.72
C PHE A 44 0.33 0.05 16.32
N LEU A 45 1.23 -0.46 15.47
CA LEU A 45 2.44 -1.16 15.87
C LEU A 45 3.63 -0.21 16.13
N ASN A 46 3.44 1.09 15.93
CA ASN A 46 4.43 2.14 16.17
C ASN A 46 5.14 2.06 17.54
N PRO A 47 4.43 1.82 18.67
CA PRO A 47 5.08 1.68 19.97
C PRO A 47 6.03 0.47 20.07
N LEU A 48 5.84 -0.61 19.30
CA LEU A 48 6.78 -1.75 19.32
C LEU A 48 8.16 -1.39 18.76
N PHE A 49 8.23 -0.48 17.80
CA PHE A 49 9.48 -0.15 17.08
C PHE A 49 10.02 1.24 17.41
N LYS A 50 9.43 1.92 18.39
CA LYS A 50 9.77 3.28 18.82
C LYS A 50 9.78 4.30 17.67
N GLY A 51 8.87 4.17 16.71
CA GLY A 51 8.78 5.12 15.59
C GLY A 51 9.94 5.10 14.60
N ARG A 52 10.69 3.99 14.50
CA ARG A 52 11.78 3.88 13.52
C ARG A 52 11.25 3.94 12.08
N ARG A 53 11.56 5.03 11.38
CA ARG A 53 11.17 5.28 9.98
C ARG A 53 11.59 4.17 9.02
N VAL A 54 12.68 3.46 9.32
CA VAL A 54 13.17 2.32 8.51
C VAL A 54 12.12 1.21 8.38
N VAL A 55 11.37 0.90 9.45
CA VAL A 55 10.33 -0.14 9.40
C VAL A 55 9.21 0.27 8.46
N TYR A 56 8.78 1.53 8.53
CA TYR A 56 7.74 2.09 7.66
C TYR A 56 8.15 2.04 6.19
N VAL A 57 9.33 2.58 5.87
CA VAL A 57 9.79 2.67 4.48
C VAL A 57 9.97 1.28 3.88
N THR A 58 10.58 0.35 4.61
CA THR A 58 10.81 -1.01 4.12
C THR A 58 9.48 -1.72 3.88
N THR A 59 8.57 -1.72 4.87
CA THR A 59 7.28 -2.42 4.73
C THR A 59 6.42 -1.84 3.61
N ILE A 60 6.36 -0.51 3.51
CA ILE A 60 5.63 0.19 2.45
C ILE A 60 6.24 -0.09 1.09
N CYS A 61 7.57 -0.11 0.96
CA CYS A 61 8.23 -0.38 -0.32
C CYS A 61 7.90 -1.78 -0.84
N PHE A 62 8.01 -2.80 0.02
CA PHE A 62 7.62 -4.17 -0.32
C PHE A 62 6.13 -4.28 -0.69
N THR A 63 5.25 -3.61 0.07
CA THR A 63 3.80 -3.59 -0.20
C THR A 63 3.47 -2.81 -1.49
N ALA A 64 4.20 -1.74 -1.80
CA ALA A 64 3.97 -0.92 -2.99
C ALA A 64 4.26 -1.68 -4.28
N ILE A 65 5.34 -2.48 -4.29
CA ILE A 65 5.71 -3.30 -5.45
C ILE A 65 4.54 -4.22 -5.79
N ILE A 66 4.06 -5.01 -4.84
CA ILE A 66 2.96 -5.95 -5.07
C ILE A 66 1.64 -5.23 -5.38
N SER A 67 1.32 -4.12 -4.72
CA SER A 67 0.15 -3.28 -5.02
C SER A 67 0.09 -2.84 -6.48
N ILE A 68 1.22 -2.42 -7.06
CA ILE A 68 1.30 -2.02 -8.46
C ILE A 68 1.05 -3.23 -9.38
N LEU A 69 1.61 -4.39 -9.05
CA LEU A 69 1.37 -5.64 -9.79
C LEU A 69 -0.11 -6.06 -9.74
N GLU A 70 -0.79 -5.94 -8.59
CA GLU A 70 -2.22 -6.26 -8.47
C GLU A 70 -3.10 -5.23 -9.22
N GLY A 71 -2.75 -3.95 -9.18
CA GLY A 71 -3.42 -2.93 -10.00
C GLY A 71 -3.24 -3.14 -11.51
N ALA A 72 -2.08 -3.64 -11.94
CA ALA A 72 -1.83 -4.04 -13.33
C ALA A 72 -2.62 -5.30 -13.73
N LYS A 73 -2.82 -6.25 -12.81
CA LYS A 73 -3.71 -7.41 -13.02
C LYS A 73 -5.17 -6.98 -13.17
N ALA A 74 -5.61 -5.98 -12.41
CA ALA A 74 -6.99 -5.47 -12.42
C ALA A 74 -7.44 -4.90 -13.78
N ILE A 75 -6.48 -4.47 -14.62
CA ILE A 75 -6.73 -4.02 -16.00
C ILE A 75 -6.66 -5.18 -17.03
N ASN A 76 -6.63 -6.44 -16.59
CA ASN A 76 -6.56 -7.65 -17.42
C ASN A 76 -5.38 -7.65 -18.41
N LEU A 77 -4.22 -7.14 -18.00
CA LEU A 77 -2.99 -7.37 -18.76
C LEU A 77 -2.67 -8.88 -18.76
N PRO A 78 -2.48 -9.51 -19.92
CA PRO A 78 -2.25 -10.95 -20.01
C PRO A 78 -0.80 -11.26 -19.60
N ILE A 79 -0.58 -11.42 -18.30
CA ILE A 79 0.70 -11.84 -17.71
C ILE A 79 0.55 -13.21 -17.03
N ASP A 80 -0.16 -14.13 -17.69
CA ASP A 80 -0.52 -15.46 -17.18
C ASP A 80 0.67 -16.27 -16.67
N SER A 81 1.85 -16.10 -17.28
CA SER A 81 3.07 -16.78 -16.84
C SER A 81 3.49 -16.35 -15.43
N VAL A 82 3.36 -15.08 -15.07
CA VAL A 82 3.70 -14.59 -13.72
C VAL A 82 2.64 -15.05 -12.71
N HIS A 83 1.36 -15.02 -13.10
CA HIS A 83 0.26 -15.44 -12.21
C HIS A 83 0.33 -16.94 -11.85
N THR A 84 0.78 -17.79 -12.77
CA THR A 84 0.90 -19.24 -12.53
C THR A 84 2.06 -19.55 -11.57
N PHE A 85 3.19 -18.86 -11.69
CA PHE A 85 4.32 -18.97 -10.74
C PHE A 85 3.95 -18.49 -9.33
N PHE A 86 3.19 -17.40 -9.22
CA PHE A 86 2.77 -16.84 -7.93
C PHE A 86 1.68 -17.66 -7.23
N ARG A 87 0.78 -18.31 -7.99
CA ARG A 87 -0.27 -19.22 -7.45
C ARG A 87 0.30 -20.38 -6.65
N GLY A 88 1.45 -20.92 -7.06
CA GLY A 88 2.09 -22.06 -6.39
C GLY A 88 2.84 -21.70 -5.10
N PHE A 89 3.17 -20.43 -4.88
CA PHE A 89 4.07 -19.99 -3.81
C PHE A 89 3.39 -19.10 -2.76
N ILE A 90 2.27 -18.45 -3.08
CA ILE A 90 1.59 -17.50 -2.19
C ILE A 90 0.15 -17.95 -1.92
N PRO A 91 -0.14 -18.49 -0.72
CA PRO A 91 -1.53 -18.65 -0.29
C PRO A 91 -2.21 -17.27 -0.30
N PHE A 92 -3.45 -17.21 -0.81
CA PHE A 92 -4.26 -15.99 -1.02
C PHE A 92 -4.01 -15.14 -2.28
N TYR A 93 -3.17 -15.57 -3.22
CA TYR A 93 -3.01 -14.86 -4.51
C TYR A 93 -4.29 -14.90 -5.38
N ASP A 94 -5.10 -15.94 -5.21
CA ASP A 94 -6.38 -16.09 -5.92
C ASP A 94 -7.45 -15.07 -5.52
N ILE A 95 -7.38 -14.54 -4.30
CA ILE A 95 -8.35 -13.56 -3.78
C ILE A 95 -7.81 -12.13 -3.79
N SER A 96 -6.74 -11.86 -4.54
CA SER A 96 -6.04 -10.56 -4.55
C SER A 96 -5.54 -10.13 -3.17
N MET A 97 -5.08 -11.06 -2.34
CA MET A 97 -4.52 -10.77 -1.01
C MET A 97 -3.03 -11.08 -0.93
N GLY A 98 -2.35 -11.14 -2.09
CA GLY A 98 -0.91 -11.42 -2.15
C GLY A 98 -0.08 -10.37 -1.40
N TRP A 99 -0.58 -9.13 -1.31
CA TRP A 99 0.05 -8.05 -0.56
C TRP A 99 0.28 -8.34 0.93
N ILE A 100 -0.52 -9.19 1.58
CA ILE A 100 -0.34 -9.54 3.00
C ILE A 100 1.00 -10.24 3.22
N THR A 101 1.35 -11.18 2.37
CA THR A 101 2.62 -11.92 2.49
C THR A 101 3.81 -10.97 2.36
N PHE A 102 3.77 -10.07 1.37
CA PHE A 102 4.82 -9.06 1.17
C PHE A 102 4.88 -8.04 2.32
N ALA A 103 3.73 -7.64 2.86
CA ALA A 103 3.68 -6.77 4.03
C ALA A 103 4.32 -7.43 5.26
N ILE A 104 4.03 -8.71 5.51
CA ILE A 104 4.65 -9.47 6.62
C ILE A 104 6.16 -9.59 6.42
N VAL A 105 6.61 -9.95 5.21
CA VAL A 105 8.04 -10.05 4.89
C VAL A 105 8.73 -8.69 5.05
N GLY A 106 8.16 -7.63 4.48
CA GLY A 106 8.69 -6.27 4.58
C GLY A 106 8.75 -5.76 6.02
N PHE A 107 7.77 -6.14 6.84
CA PHE A 107 7.75 -5.82 8.27
C PHE A 107 8.83 -6.57 9.04
N ILE A 108 9.02 -7.87 8.80
CA ILE A 108 10.09 -8.65 9.44
C ILE A 108 11.46 -8.08 9.07
N VAL A 109 11.70 -7.81 7.78
CA VAL A 109 12.94 -7.19 7.30
C VAL A 109 13.14 -5.80 7.93
N GLY A 110 12.08 -4.99 7.96
CA GLY A 110 12.08 -3.67 8.59
C GLY A 110 12.44 -3.75 10.08
N CYS A 111 11.89 -4.71 10.82
CA CYS A 111 12.21 -4.94 12.23
C CYS A 111 13.68 -5.34 12.42
N ILE A 112 14.20 -6.24 11.59
CA ILE A 112 15.62 -6.66 11.64
C ILE A 112 16.53 -5.45 11.39
N LEU A 113 16.28 -4.69 10.33
CA LEU A 113 17.06 -3.48 10.01
C LEU A 113 16.93 -2.40 11.10
N ALA A 114 15.77 -2.30 11.74
CA ALA A 114 15.57 -1.40 12.86
C ALA A 114 16.50 -1.74 14.02
N ILE A 115 16.74 -3.02 14.33
CA ILE A 115 17.68 -3.42 15.41
C ILE A 115 19.10 -2.88 15.12
N PHE A 116 19.54 -2.90 13.86
CA PHE A 116 20.86 -2.41 13.46
C PHE A 116 20.96 -0.89 13.25
N THR A 117 19.82 -0.19 13.15
CA THR A 117 19.79 1.26 12.90
C THR A 117 19.58 2.04 14.20
N LYS A 118 20.49 2.98 14.50
CA LYS A 118 20.40 3.88 15.66
C LYS A 118 19.09 4.70 15.61
N PRO A 119 18.43 4.94 16.75
CA PRO A 119 17.18 5.68 16.78
C PRO A 119 17.39 7.11 16.25
N THR A 120 16.68 7.47 15.18
CA THR A 120 16.71 8.82 14.59
C THR A 120 16.36 9.91 15.60
N THR A 121 15.64 9.58 16.68
CA THR A 121 15.32 10.47 17.79
C THR A 121 16.56 11.01 18.53
N GLU A 122 17.67 10.25 18.59
CA GLU A 122 18.89 10.71 19.25
C GLU A 122 19.58 11.88 18.50
N LEU A 123 19.43 11.96 17.17
CA LEU A 123 20.09 13.01 16.37
C LEU A 123 19.40 14.38 16.54
N ILE A 124 18.07 14.41 16.61
CA ILE A 124 17.31 15.65 16.81
C ILE A 124 17.56 16.21 18.21
N GLN A 125 17.68 15.36 19.22
CA GLN A 125 17.92 15.81 20.59
C GLN A 125 19.37 16.28 20.81
N ASN A 126 20.32 15.80 20.00
CA ASN A 126 21.71 16.26 20.04
C ASN A 126 21.88 17.63 19.37
N GLU A 127 21.17 17.90 18.25
CA GLU A 127 21.16 19.21 17.58
C GLU A 127 20.45 20.31 18.41
N ILE A 128 19.47 19.95 19.24
CA ILE A 128 18.78 20.90 20.13
C ILE A 128 19.63 21.25 21.37
N ASN A 129 20.64 20.45 21.70
CA ASN A 129 21.46 20.60 22.91
C ASN A 129 22.90 21.08 22.63
N VAL A 130 23.14 21.63 21.43
CA VAL A 130 24.39 22.27 20.99
C VAL A 130 24.09 23.72 20.61
#